data_AF-A0A6M3IZC9-F1
#
_entry.id   AF-A0A6M3IZC9-F1
#
_cell.length_a   1.000
_cell.length_b   1.000
_cell.length_c   1.000
_cell.angle_alpha   90.00
_cell.angle_beta   90.00
_cell.angle_gamma   90.00
#
_symmetry.space_group_name_H-M   'P 1'
#
loop_
_entity.id
_entity.type
_entity.pdbx_description
1 polymer ?
#
loop_
_entity_poly.entity_id
_entity_poly.type
_entity_poly.pdbx_seq_one_letter_code
_entity_poly.pdbx_strand_id
1 'polypeptide(L)'
;MAMKLNIQFKGLDQVIANLNKKVNEIENYTTQGVVAAALLVKGEAMRKTPVDTGNLVNSAYAVWEGGKQRGDDGGPAADGAIVGSAKSALSSAKGPAAIIGFTAAYAVYVHEIDKNYRKPGSSWKFLELALMENEQKILDLIKQSVKKGAQK
;
A
#
# COMPACT_ATOMS: atom_id res chain seq x y z
N MET A 1 -13.31 7.48 32.00
CA MET A 1 -12.24 7.95 31.11
C MET A 1 -11.70 6.75 30.35
N ALA A 2 -11.87 6.71 29.02
CA ALA A 2 -11.37 5.61 28.20
C ALA A 2 -9.95 5.96 27.71
N MET A 3 -8.98 5.11 28.02
CA MET A 3 -7.61 5.22 27.52
C MET A 3 -7.62 4.97 26.01
N LYS A 4 -7.39 6.01 25.22
CA LYS A 4 -7.22 5.90 23.76
C LYS A 4 -5.79 5.43 23.50
N LEU A 5 -5.59 4.14 23.22
CA LEU A 5 -4.30 3.63 22.76
C LEU A 5 -3.99 4.28 21.41
N ASN A 6 -3.07 5.24 21.41
CA ASN A 6 -2.56 5.86 20.20
C ASN A 6 -1.42 4.98 19.67
N ILE A 7 -1.75 3.95 18.87
CA ILE A 7 -0.73 3.22 18.11
C ILE A 7 -0.30 4.15 16.99
N GLN A 8 0.73 4.96 17.24
CA GLN A 8 1.39 5.74 16.20
C GLN A 8 2.26 4.77 15.38
N PHE A 9 1.98 4.64 14.09
CA PHE A 9 2.84 3.90 13.16
C PHE A 9 4.21 4.58 13.15
N LYS A 10 5.19 4.04 13.89
CA LYS A 10 6.50 4.68 14.03
C LYS A 10 7.30 4.57 12.73
N GLY A 11 7.13 5.53 11.82
CA GLY A 11 7.95 5.67 10.61
C GLY A 11 7.17 5.61 9.31
N LEU A 12 6.12 4.77 9.24
CA LEU A 12 5.28 4.63 8.04
C LEU A 12 4.68 5.97 7.57
N ASP A 13 4.19 6.80 8.50
CA ASP A 13 3.64 8.12 8.17
C ASP A 13 4.69 9.02 7.48
N GLN A 14 5.93 8.98 7.95
CA GLN A 14 7.03 9.74 7.35
C GLN A 14 7.41 9.19 5.98
N VAL A 15 7.43 7.86 5.83
CA VAL A 15 7.71 7.20 4.54
C VAL A 15 6.64 7.56 3.51
N ILE A 16 5.37 7.50 3.89
CA ILE A 16 4.24 7.89 3.04
C ILE A 16 4.32 9.38 2.69
N ALA A 17 4.59 10.25 3.65
CA ALA A 17 4.71 11.69 3.40
C ALA A 17 5.85 12.01 2.41
N ASN A 18 7.02 11.38 2.61
CA ASN A 18 8.18 11.55 1.73
C ASN A 18 7.88 11.03 0.31
N LEU A 19 7.26 9.86 0.20
CA LEU A 19 6.89 9.28 -1.09
C LEU A 19 5.85 10.15 -1.81
N ASN A 20 4.79 10.58 -1.12
CA ASN A 20 3.77 11.46 -1.69
C ASN A 20 4.35 12.79 -2.18
N LYS A 21 5.32 13.36 -1.46
CA LYS A 21 6.05 14.55 -1.91
C LYS A 21 6.74 14.29 -3.25
N LYS A 22 7.51 13.19 -3.36
CA LYS A 22 8.22 12.81 -4.60
C LYS A 22 7.25 12.47 -5.74
N VAL A 23 6.09 11.89 -5.45
CA VAL A 23 5.05 11.60 -6.45
C VAL A 23 4.42 12.89 -6.96
N ASN A 24 4.17 13.87 -6.08
CA ASN A 24 3.63 15.18 -6.49
C ASN A 24 4.61 16.00 -7.34
N GLU A 25 5.91 15.74 -7.23
CA GLU A 25 6.94 16.31 -8.11
C GLU A 25 6.91 15.69 -9.53
N ILE A 26 6.24 14.56 -9.72
CA ILE A 26 6.04 13.95 -11.05
C ILE A 26 4.82 14.61 -11.68
N GLU A 27 5.02 15.30 -12.80
CA GLU A 27 3.92 15.86 -13.57
C GLU A 27 3.25 14.79 -14.46
N ASN A 28 1.94 14.92 -14.68
CA ASN A 28 1.16 14.16 -15.66
C ASN A 28 1.18 12.62 -15.49
N TYR A 29 1.34 12.10 -14.27
CA TYR A 29 1.25 10.66 -14.04
C TYR A 29 -0.16 10.12 -14.26
N THR A 30 -0.24 8.85 -14.67
CA THR A 30 -1.51 8.21 -15.06
C THR A 30 -1.99 7.23 -13.99
N THR A 31 -3.29 6.91 -14.00
CA THR A 31 -3.88 5.85 -13.17
C THR A 31 -3.14 4.54 -13.32
N GLN A 32 -2.75 4.14 -14.54
CA GLN A 32 -2.02 2.89 -14.77
C GLN A 32 -0.67 2.83 -14.05
N GLY A 33 0.07 3.94 -14.00
CA GLY A 33 1.33 4.01 -13.26
C GLY A 33 1.13 3.86 -11.75
N VAL A 34 0.11 4.52 -11.22
CA VAL A 34 -0.27 4.43 -9.80
C VAL A 34 -0.73 3.01 -9.45
N VAL A 35 -1.53 2.37 -10.30
CA VAL A 35 -1.94 0.97 -10.10
C VAL A 35 -0.73 0.04 -10.11
N ALA A 36 0.17 0.18 -11.08
CA ALA A 36 1.36 -0.66 -11.18
C ALA A 36 2.25 -0.51 -9.93
N ALA A 37 2.46 0.72 -9.46
CA ALA A 37 3.17 0.99 -8.22
C ALA A 37 2.46 0.37 -7.00
N ALA A 38 1.13 0.48 -6.93
CA ALA A 38 0.36 -0.07 -5.82
C ALA A 38 0.42 -1.60 -5.76
N LEU A 39 0.31 -2.28 -6.90
CA LEU A 39 0.42 -3.73 -6.99
C LEU A 39 1.85 -4.22 -6.68
N LEU A 40 2.88 -3.46 -7.07
CA LEU A 40 4.26 -3.76 -6.69
C LEU A 40 4.41 -3.73 -5.16
N VAL A 41 3.98 -2.64 -4.52
CA VAL A 41 4.08 -2.47 -3.06
C VAL A 41 3.27 -3.53 -2.33
N LYS A 42 2.04 -3.83 -2.79
CA LYS A 42 1.22 -4.91 -2.24
C LYS A 42 1.99 -6.24 -2.28
N GLY A 43 2.56 -6.60 -3.43
CA GLY A 43 3.31 -7.84 -3.60
C GLY A 43 4.57 -7.92 -2.72
N GLU A 44 5.32 -6.83 -2.62
CA GLU A 44 6.51 -6.75 -1.76
C GLU A 44 6.15 -6.82 -0.28
N ALA A 45 5.07 -6.14 0.13
CA ALA A 45 4.57 -6.21 1.49
C ALA A 45 4.16 -7.65 1.84
N MET A 46 3.40 -8.32 0.96
CA MET A 46 3.01 -9.72 1.13
C MET A 46 4.22 -10.67 1.24
N ARG A 47 5.29 -10.44 0.47
CA ARG A 47 6.52 -11.24 0.57
C ARG A 47 7.17 -11.11 1.96
N LYS A 48 7.23 -9.89 2.49
CA LYS A 48 7.81 -9.55 3.78
C LYS A 48 6.91 -9.87 4.97
N THR A 49 5.60 -10.02 4.74
CA THR A 49 4.66 -10.41 5.78
C THR A 49 5.03 -11.78 6.35
N PRO A 50 5.14 -11.91 7.68
CA PRO A 50 5.35 -13.18 8.35
C PRO A 50 4.21 -14.18 8.09
N VAL A 51 4.55 -15.40 7.69
CA VAL A 51 3.60 -16.46 7.26
C VAL A 51 3.10 -17.30 8.43
N ASP A 52 2.95 -16.72 9.62
CA ASP A 52 2.51 -17.50 10.79
C ASP A 52 1.04 -17.96 10.65
N THR A 53 0.22 -17.31 9.82
CA THR A 53 -1.23 -17.62 9.70
C THR A 53 -1.78 -17.70 8.27
N GLY A 54 -1.04 -17.30 7.22
CA GLY A 54 -1.50 -17.25 5.81
C GLY A 54 -2.62 -16.24 5.53
N ASN A 55 -3.60 -16.15 6.42
CA ASN A 55 -4.70 -15.20 6.44
C ASN A 55 -4.22 -13.75 6.42
N LEU A 56 -3.13 -13.41 7.14
CA LEU A 56 -2.57 -12.06 7.10
C LEU A 56 -2.11 -11.69 5.70
N VAL A 57 -1.26 -12.52 5.09
CA VAL A 57 -0.76 -12.31 3.72
C VAL A 57 -1.92 -12.17 2.74
N ASN A 58 -2.91 -13.07 2.85
CA ASN A 58 -4.07 -13.11 1.97
C ASN A 58 -5.09 -11.98 2.23
N SER A 59 -4.95 -11.22 3.32
CA SER A 59 -5.77 -10.04 3.62
C SER A 59 -5.25 -8.76 2.99
N ALA A 60 -4.12 -8.83 2.27
CA ALA A 60 -3.55 -7.70 1.56
C ALA A 60 -4.52 -7.23 0.45
N TYR A 61 -4.70 -5.92 0.33
CA TYR A 61 -5.54 -5.31 -0.68
C TYR A 61 -4.88 -4.08 -1.29
N ALA A 62 -5.29 -3.75 -2.51
CA ALA A 62 -5.05 -2.46 -3.13
C ALA A 62 -6.36 -1.94 -3.72
N VAL A 63 -6.65 -0.66 -3.55
CA VAL A 63 -7.76 0.05 -4.21
C VAL A 63 -7.19 1.24 -4.94
N TRP A 64 -7.74 1.58 -6.10
CA TRP A 64 -7.26 2.72 -6.91
C TRP A 64 -8.40 3.48 -7.54
N GLU A 65 -8.14 4.75 -7.82
CA GLU A 65 -9.06 5.66 -8.47
C GLU A 65 -8.29 6.66 -9.33
N GLY A 66 -8.81 6.95 -10.52
CA GLY A 66 -8.29 8.01 -11.37
C GLY A 66 -9.28 8.31 -12.50
N GLY A 67 -10.11 9.33 -12.30
CA GLY A 67 -11.18 9.70 -13.22
C GLY A 67 -12.23 8.59 -13.33
N LYS A 68 -12.42 8.03 -14.53
CA LYS A 68 -13.39 6.93 -14.78
C LYS A 68 -12.86 5.54 -14.42
N GLN A 69 -11.56 5.41 -14.09
CA GLN A 69 -10.94 4.14 -13.75
C GLN A 69 -10.91 3.96 -12.24
N ARG A 70 -11.77 3.08 -11.73
CA ARG A 70 -11.80 2.65 -10.32
C ARG A 70 -11.73 1.13 -10.28
N GLY A 71 -10.98 0.60 -9.32
CA GLY A 71 -10.84 -0.84 -9.16
C GLY A 71 -10.17 -1.20 -7.85
N ASP A 72 -10.10 -2.50 -7.62
CA ASP A 72 -9.46 -3.08 -6.47
C ASP A 72 -8.92 -4.47 -6.76
N ASP A 73 -7.88 -4.81 -6.02
CA ASP A 73 -7.28 -6.13 -5.96
C ASP A 73 -7.30 -6.57 -4.49
N GLY A 74 -8.48 -6.96 -4.02
CA GLY A 74 -8.67 -7.54 -2.69
C GLY A 74 -8.16 -8.98 -2.67
N GLY A 75 -7.21 -9.28 -1.78
CA GLY A 75 -6.78 -10.66 -1.56
C GLY A 75 -7.95 -11.55 -1.10
N PRO A 76 -7.83 -12.88 -1.22
CA PRO A 76 -8.93 -13.81 -0.95
C PRO A 76 -9.41 -13.83 0.50
N ALA A 77 -8.63 -13.26 1.43
CA ALA A 77 -9.03 -13.08 2.83
C ALA A 77 -9.23 -11.60 3.22
N ALA A 78 -9.34 -10.72 2.23
CA ALA A 78 -9.60 -9.30 2.47
C ALA A 78 -11.05 -9.09 2.90
N ASP A 79 -11.24 -8.29 3.94
CA ASP A 79 -12.57 -7.89 4.42
C ASP A 79 -13.18 -6.84 3.48
N GLY A 80 -14.31 -7.19 2.85
CA GLY A 80 -14.98 -6.34 1.86
C GLY A 80 -15.47 -5.00 2.42
N ALA A 81 -15.78 -4.90 3.71
CA ALA A 81 -16.23 -3.64 4.33
C ALA A 81 -15.05 -2.67 4.53
N ILE A 82 -13.89 -3.19 4.93
CA ILE A 82 -12.65 -2.39 5.03
C ILE A 82 -12.20 -1.94 3.63
N VAL A 83 -12.23 -2.83 2.64
CA VAL A 83 -11.93 -2.49 1.24
C VAL A 83 -12.93 -1.45 0.71
N GLY A 84 -14.23 -1.61 1.00
CA GLY A 84 -15.26 -0.64 0.62
C GLY A 84 -15.03 0.75 1.22
N SER A 85 -14.66 0.79 2.50
CA SER A 85 -14.31 2.04 3.20
C SER A 85 -13.08 2.71 2.59
N ALA A 86 -12.05 1.94 2.24
CA ALA A 86 -10.87 2.45 1.54
C ALA A 86 -11.21 3.03 0.16
N LYS A 87 -12.08 2.36 -0.61
CA LYS A 87 -12.56 2.89 -1.89
C LYS A 87 -13.33 4.20 -1.71
N SER A 88 -14.18 4.30 -0.69
CA SER A 88 -14.92 5.53 -0.40
C SER A 88 -13.98 6.67 0.00
N ALA A 89 -12.93 6.41 0.79
CA ALA A 89 -11.91 7.40 1.11
C ALA A 89 -11.17 7.90 -0.13
N LEU A 90 -10.97 7.03 -1.13
CA LEU A 90 -10.26 7.37 -2.35
C LEU A 90 -11.09 8.19 -3.35
N SER A 91 -12.41 8.11 -3.28
CA SER A 91 -13.32 8.84 -4.19
C SER A 91 -13.25 10.37 -4.11
N SER A 92 -12.64 10.91 -3.05
CA SER A 92 -12.37 12.34 -2.90
C SER A 92 -11.02 12.77 -3.46
N ALA A 93 -10.23 11.87 -4.05
CA ALA A 93 -8.92 12.18 -4.60
C ALA A 93 -9.03 13.08 -5.84
N LYS A 94 -8.25 14.17 -5.88
CA LYS A 94 -8.23 15.13 -7.01
C LYS A 94 -7.50 14.63 -8.26
N GLY A 95 -7.05 13.38 -8.27
CA GLY A 95 -6.23 12.79 -9.33
C GLY A 95 -5.99 11.30 -9.09
N PRO A 96 -5.16 10.65 -9.93
CA PRO A 96 -4.88 9.24 -9.78
C PRO A 96 -4.27 8.91 -8.41
N ALA A 97 -4.88 8.00 -7.67
CA ALA A 97 -4.46 7.64 -6.33
C ALA A 97 -4.71 6.14 -6.07
N ALA A 98 -4.01 5.60 -5.08
CA ALA A 98 -4.22 4.23 -4.60
C ALA A 98 -4.02 4.13 -3.09
N ILE A 99 -4.74 3.21 -2.47
CA ILE A 99 -4.59 2.84 -1.06
C ILE A 99 -4.24 1.35 -1.02
N ILE A 100 -3.29 1.00 -0.17
CA ILE A 100 -2.80 -0.36 0.00
C ILE A 100 -2.83 -0.66 1.49
N GLY A 101 -3.22 -1.87 1.85
CA GLY A 101 -3.25 -2.26 3.25
C GLY A 101 -3.53 -3.73 3.45
N PHE A 102 -3.80 -4.06 4.70
CA PHE A 102 -4.14 -5.40 5.16
C PHE A 102 -5.41 -5.28 6.01
N THR A 103 -6.41 -6.12 5.75
CA THR A 103 -7.68 -6.05 6.49
C THR A 103 -7.70 -6.92 7.74
N ALA A 104 -6.72 -7.83 7.91
CA ALA A 104 -6.66 -8.66 9.11
C ALA A 104 -6.46 -7.80 10.37
N ALA A 105 -7.32 -7.95 11.38
CA ALA A 105 -7.30 -7.12 12.58
C ALA A 105 -5.95 -7.15 13.33
N TYR A 106 -5.25 -8.29 13.30
CA TYR A 106 -3.93 -8.46 13.93
C TYR A 106 -2.77 -7.99 13.03
N ALA A 107 -3.04 -7.44 11.84
CA ALA A 107 -2.00 -6.91 10.95
C ALA A 107 -1.17 -5.82 11.64
N VAL A 108 -1.82 -4.91 12.39
CA VAL A 108 -1.14 -3.84 13.13
C VAL A 108 -0.20 -4.41 14.18
N TYR A 109 -0.66 -5.39 14.96
CA TYR A 109 0.15 -6.06 15.97
C TYR A 109 1.38 -6.73 15.35
N VAL A 110 1.21 -7.44 14.23
CA VAL A 110 2.34 -8.07 13.53
C VAL A 110 3.26 -7.04 12.86
N HIS A 111 2.73 -5.88 12.47
CA HIS A 111 3.51 -4.83 11.82
C HIS A 111 4.48 -4.12 12.78
N GLU A 112 4.17 -4.07 14.07
CA GLU A 112 4.93 -3.27 15.05
C GLU A 112 5.89 -4.10 15.92
N ILE A 113 5.84 -5.44 15.88
CA ILE A 113 6.57 -6.28 16.84
C ILE A 113 7.84 -6.83 16.23
N ASP A 114 8.98 -6.28 16.66
CA ASP A 114 10.29 -6.84 16.38
C ASP A 114 10.48 -8.17 17.12
N LYS A 115 10.39 -9.27 16.38
CA LYS A 115 10.65 -10.63 16.86
C LYS A 115 11.25 -11.48 15.76
N ASN A 116 11.89 -12.59 16.16
CA ASN A 116 12.42 -13.58 15.23
C ASN A 116 11.28 -14.33 14.53
N TYR A 117 10.88 -13.85 13.35
CA TYR A 117 9.92 -14.55 12.51
C TYR A 117 10.56 -15.78 11.87
N ARG A 118 9.78 -16.87 11.78
CA ARG A 118 10.28 -18.18 11.32
C ARG A 118 10.69 -18.20 9.85
N LYS A 119 10.04 -17.38 9.01
CA LYS A 119 10.27 -17.35 7.57
C LYS A 119 11.39 -16.37 7.22
N PRO A 120 12.48 -16.80 6.55
CA PRO A 120 13.54 -15.92 6.06
C PRO A 120 12.99 -14.81 5.16
N GLY A 121 13.50 -13.59 5.33
CA GLY A 121 13.05 -12.41 4.58
C GLY A 121 11.71 -11.82 5.04
N SER A 122 11.08 -12.41 6.06
CA SER A 122 9.94 -11.79 6.74
C SER A 122 10.43 -10.81 7.78
N SER A 123 9.71 -9.72 7.94
CA SER A 123 10.04 -8.71 8.94
C SER A 123 8.78 -8.09 9.51
N TRP A 124 8.91 -7.58 10.73
CA TRP A 124 8.05 -6.50 11.20
C TRP A 124 8.21 -5.31 10.26
N LYS A 125 7.29 -4.36 10.29
CA LYS A 125 7.27 -3.23 9.36
C LYS A 125 7.19 -3.62 7.88
N PHE A 126 6.61 -4.78 7.56
CA PHE A 126 6.56 -5.32 6.19
C PHE A 126 6.02 -4.34 5.13
N LEU A 127 5.02 -3.51 5.46
CA LEU A 127 4.49 -2.46 4.56
C LEU A 127 5.44 -1.24 4.46
N GLU A 128 6.04 -0.81 5.57
CA GLU A 128 7.00 0.30 5.60
C GLU A 128 8.26 -0.08 4.80
N LEU A 129 8.81 -1.27 5.03
CA LEU A 129 9.95 -1.81 4.30
C LEU A 129 9.65 -2.00 2.82
N ALA A 130 8.43 -2.45 2.47
CA ALA A 130 8.02 -2.56 1.07
C ALA A 130 8.05 -1.21 0.36
N LEU A 131 7.61 -0.12 1.02
CA LEU A 131 7.67 1.23 0.48
C LEU A 131 9.10 1.76 0.41
N MET A 132 9.88 1.64 1.49
CA MET A 132 11.24 2.17 1.58
C MET A 132 12.19 1.50 0.58
N GLU A 133 12.20 0.17 0.54
CA GLU A 133 13.13 -0.58 -0.32
C GLU A 133 12.77 -0.49 -1.81
N ASN A 134 11.53 -0.13 -2.14
CA ASN A 134 11.06 -0.03 -3.52
C ASN A 134 10.75 1.41 -3.96
N GLU A 135 11.16 2.42 -3.17
CA GLU A 135 10.85 3.82 -3.43
C GLU A 135 11.20 4.24 -4.87
N GLN A 136 12.42 3.96 -5.31
CA GLN A 136 12.86 4.32 -6.66
C GLN A 136 12.05 3.59 -7.74
N LYS A 137 11.78 2.30 -7.55
CA LYS A 137 10.97 1.50 -8.51
C LYS A 137 9.53 2.03 -8.59
N ILE A 138 8.95 2.43 -7.47
CA ILE A 138 7.62 3.04 -7.41
C ILE A 138 7.61 4.32 -8.26
N LEU A 139 8.57 5.22 -8.02
CA LEU A 139 8.68 6.47 -8.78
C LEU A 139 8.90 6.22 -10.26
N ASP A 140 9.72 5.22 -10.61
CA ASP A 140 10.00 4.86 -11.99
C ASP A 140 8.76 4.30 -12.70
N LEU A 141 7.97 3.44 -12.05
CA LEU A 141 6.71 2.94 -12.61
C LEU A 141 5.71 4.07 -12.88
N ILE A 142 5.60 5.02 -11.94
CA ILE A 142 4.74 6.19 -12.08
C ILE A 142 5.22 7.06 -13.26
N LYS A 143 6.53 7.34 -13.35
CA LYS A 143 7.14 8.11 -14.46
C LYS A 143 7.02 7.43 -15.82
N GLN A 144 7.22 6.11 -15.89
CA GLN A 144 7.12 5.35 -17.15
C GLN A 144 5.70 5.40 -17.74
N SER A 145 4.68 5.53 -16.89
CA SER A 145 3.30 5.64 -17.33
C SER A 145 3.02 6.93 -18.13
N VAL A 146 3.74 8.03 -17.81
CA VAL A 146 3.68 9.30 -18.56
C VAL A 146 4.13 9.08 -20.01
N LYS A 147 5.25 8.36 -20.20
CA LYS A 147 5.81 8.08 -21.53
C LYS A 147 4.90 7.19 -22.38
N LYS A 148 4.20 6.23 -21.76
CA LYS A 148 3.26 5.34 -22.47
C LYS A 148 1.95 6.04 -22.85
N GLY A 149 1.48 7.00 -22.06
CA GLY A 149 0.29 7.81 -22.37
C GLY A 149 0.50 8.79 -23.52
N ALA A 150 1.72 9.32 -23.69
CA ALA A 150 2.08 10.26 -24.76
C ALA A 150 2.34 9.61 -26.14
N GLN A 151 2.34 8.28 -26.23
CA GLN A 151 2.57 7.53 -27.47
C GLN A 151 1.28 6.94 -28.07
N LYS A 152 0.11 7.41 -27.62
CA LYS A 152 -1.20 7.00 -28.14
C LYS A 152 -1.90 8.14 -28.87
#